data_AF-A0A6J7G9C4-F1
#
_entry.id   AF-A0A6J7G9C4-F1
#
_cell.length_a   1.000
_cell.length_b   1.000
_cell.length_c   1.000
_cell.angle_alpha   90.00
_cell.angle_beta   90.00
_cell.angle_gamma   90.00
#
_symmetry.space_group_name_H-M   'P 1'
#
loop_
_entity.id
_entity.type
_entity.pdbx_description
1 polymer ?
#
loop_
_entity_poly.entity_id
_entity_poly.type
_entity_poly.pdbx_seq_one_letter_code
_entity_poly.pdbx_strand_id
1 'polypeptide(L)'
;MCVDMIISRLNATPLVLQIPIGNEGDFIGVVDLLAMNALTWRGETQKGEDFKIEEIPADLKDAADAARHLLIETLADKDDEIMEMYLDGKELSEETLIAGIRRATLADKLTPVLTGSAFKNKGVQPMLDAVNRYLPSPLDVESIVGHKQGDESVEVLRHPDNKEPFSALAFKIMRDPHLGKLTFIRIYSGLLETGSQVLNSTKDRKERIGKIYQMHANKREERDTAGAGMIVAVMGLKDTTTGETLCDSANPVVLESMTFPNPVISVAIEPKTKSDQEKLGTAIQSLAEEDPTFHVFTDIETGQTIIGGMGELHLEILVDRMRREFKVEANVGKPQVAYRETLRRAVEKHDYTHKKQTGGSGQFAKVQISVHPLPADSPIAYEFDNKVTGGRIPREYIPSVDAGCQDGLSSGPLAGYPLVNVKVTLLDGAYHDVDSSELAFKIAGLQAFKEAVRMADPALLEPIMSVEVITPEDFMGDVIGDINSRRGQILSMDERAGARVVKALVPLSEMFGYVGDLRSRTQGRASYSMQFDSYAEVPANVSKDIIAKVRGE
;
A
#
# COMPACT_ATOMS: atom_id res chain seq x y z
N MET A 1 17.27 -21.44 -22.42
CA MET A 1 17.52 -20.54 -21.27
C MET A 1 16.28 -19.75 -20.85
N CYS A 2 15.68 -18.88 -21.69
CA CYS A 2 14.47 -18.14 -21.28
C CYS A 2 13.22 -19.04 -21.19
N VAL A 3 12.99 -19.89 -22.19
CA VAL A 3 11.87 -20.84 -22.20
C VAL A 3 11.92 -21.80 -21.00
N ASP A 4 13.11 -22.32 -20.67
CA ASP A 4 13.31 -23.17 -19.49
C ASP A 4 13.03 -22.44 -18.17
N MET A 5 13.28 -21.13 -18.11
CA MET A 5 12.93 -20.31 -16.96
C MET A 5 11.42 -20.11 -16.83
N ILE A 6 10.68 -20.02 -17.93
CA ILE A 6 9.20 -19.97 -17.91
C ILE A 6 8.67 -21.26 -17.27
N ILE A 7 9.20 -22.42 -17.68
CA ILE A 7 8.80 -23.73 -17.13
C ILE A 7 9.19 -23.83 -15.65
N SER A 8 10.47 -23.59 -15.32
CA SER A 8 10.98 -23.85 -13.97
C SER A 8 10.56 -22.83 -12.92
N ARG A 9 10.38 -21.55 -13.27
CA ARG A 9 10.06 -20.47 -12.31
C ARG A 9 8.59 -20.10 -12.26
N LEU A 10 7.90 -20.14 -13.40
CA LEU A 10 6.49 -19.76 -13.49
C LEU A 10 5.56 -20.97 -13.52
N ASN A 11 6.09 -22.18 -13.70
CA ASN A 11 5.33 -23.42 -13.85
C ASN A 11 4.27 -23.33 -14.97
N ALA A 12 4.57 -22.55 -16.01
CA ALA A 12 3.72 -22.37 -17.18
C ALA A 12 4.16 -23.29 -18.33
N THR A 13 3.25 -23.61 -19.24
CA THR A 13 3.51 -24.43 -20.44
C THR A 13 3.74 -23.53 -21.65
N PRO A 14 5.00 -23.22 -22.01
CA PRO A 14 5.28 -22.36 -23.15
C PRO A 14 5.10 -23.10 -24.48
N LEU A 15 4.41 -22.49 -25.43
CA LEU A 15 4.33 -22.96 -26.81
C LEU A 15 5.22 -22.07 -27.70
N VAL A 16 6.39 -22.55 -28.06
CA VAL A 16 7.36 -21.76 -28.87
C VAL A 16 6.87 -21.68 -30.31
N LEU A 17 6.46 -20.50 -30.76
CA LEU A 17 6.00 -20.26 -32.14
C LEU A 17 7.12 -19.79 -33.08
N GLN A 18 8.21 -19.26 -32.52
CA GLN A 18 9.27 -18.62 -33.29
C GLN A 18 10.67 -18.98 -32.79
N ILE A 19 11.61 -19.07 -33.73
CA ILE A 19 13.04 -19.26 -33.43
C ILE A 19 13.82 -18.02 -33.87
N PRO A 20 14.69 -17.45 -33.02
CA PRO A 20 15.55 -16.33 -33.43
C PRO A 20 16.57 -16.74 -34.49
N ILE A 21 16.77 -15.87 -35.49
CA ILE A 21 17.85 -15.97 -36.48
C ILE A 21 18.99 -15.04 -36.04
N GLY A 22 20.10 -15.66 -35.64
CA GLY A 22 21.27 -14.98 -35.08
C GLY A 22 21.15 -14.70 -33.58
N ASN A 23 22.27 -14.37 -32.94
CA ASN A 23 22.34 -14.11 -31.50
C ASN A 23 22.83 -12.66 -31.23
N GLU A 24 22.28 -12.03 -30.19
CA GLU A 24 22.69 -10.69 -29.71
C GLU A 24 22.82 -9.60 -30.81
N GLY A 25 24.06 -9.26 -31.16
CA GLY A 25 24.41 -8.27 -32.19
C GLY A 25 23.92 -8.68 -33.56
N ASP A 26 24.07 -9.96 -33.89
CA ASP A 26 23.79 -10.57 -35.20
C ASP A 26 22.32 -10.99 -35.35
N PHE A 27 21.43 -10.52 -34.47
CA PHE A 27 20.00 -10.78 -34.59
C PHE A 27 19.40 -10.09 -35.84
N ILE A 28 19.03 -10.91 -36.82
CA ILE A 28 18.55 -10.46 -38.15
C ILE A 28 17.05 -10.69 -38.31
N GLY A 29 16.47 -11.69 -37.63
CA GLY A 29 15.05 -11.98 -37.77
C GLY A 29 14.57 -13.18 -36.97
N VAL A 30 13.42 -13.72 -37.36
CA VAL A 30 12.79 -14.87 -36.70
C VAL A 30 12.29 -15.87 -37.74
N VAL A 31 12.35 -17.15 -37.42
CA VAL A 31 11.66 -18.21 -38.16
C VAL A 31 10.27 -18.36 -37.59
N ASP A 32 9.26 -18.28 -38.43
CA ASP A 32 7.88 -18.63 -38.09
C ASP A 32 7.68 -20.13 -38.27
N LEU A 33 7.39 -20.85 -37.19
CA LEU A 33 7.22 -22.31 -37.21
C LEU A 33 5.86 -22.77 -37.73
N LEU A 34 4.89 -21.85 -37.88
CA LEU A 34 3.57 -22.15 -38.42
C LEU A 34 3.63 -22.19 -39.95
N ALA A 35 4.11 -21.10 -40.54
CA ALA A 35 4.26 -20.96 -41.99
C ALA A 35 5.55 -21.58 -42.54
N MET A 36 6.49 -21.98 -41.67
CA MET A 36 7.82 -22.50 -42.01
C MET A 36 8.65 -21.57 -42.91
N ASN A 37 8.58 -20.26 -42.62
CA ASN A 37 9.33 -19.24 -43.36
C ASN A 37 10.20 -18.41 -42.42
N ALA A 38 11.32 -17.90 -42.93
CA ALA A 38 12.16 -16.94 -42.22
C ALA A 38 11.67 -15.50 -42.49
N LEU A 39 11.35 -14.78 -41.43
CA LEU A 39 11.04 -13.35 -41.44
C LEU A 39 12.32 -12.59 -41.12
N THR A 40 12.91 -11.91 -42.11
CA THR A 40 14.18 -11.18 -41.94
C THR A 40 14.01 -9.67 -42.06
N TRP A 41 14.66 -8.94 -41.15
CA TRP A 41 14.78 -7.48 -41.17
C TRP A 41 16.25 -7.12 -41.36
N ARG A 42 16.66 -6.99 -42.62
CA ARG A 42 18.03 -6.63 -43.02
C ARG A 42 18.16 -5.09 -43.13
N GLY A 43 19.13 -4.50 -42.41
CA GLY A 43 19.43 -3.06 -42.41
C GLY A 43 18.91 -2.29 -41.18
N GLU A 44 19.09 -0.95 -41.19
CA GLU A 44 18.46 -0.04 -40.22
C GLU A 44 17.02 0.27 -40.67
N THR A 45 16.07 -0.46 -40.09
CA THR A 45 14.64 -0.26 -40.36
C THR A 45 14.11 0.90 -39.51
N GLN A 46 13.80 2.05 -40.13
CA GLN A 46 13.24 3.23 -39.43
C GLN A 46 11.86 2.96 -38.78
N LYS A 47 11.07 2.01 -39.29
CA LYS A 47 9.76 1.61 -38.71
C LYS A 47 9.46 0.10 -38.71
N GLY A 48 10.38 -0.73 -39.22
CA GLY A 48 10.17 -2.19 -39.29
C GLY A 48 9.03 -2.65 -40.20
N GLU A 49 8.44 -1.76 -41.02
CA GLU A 49 7.26 -2.03 -41.86
C GLU A 49 7.54 -3.05 -42.98
N ASP A 50 8.77 -3.12 -43.50
CA ASP A 50 9.15 -4.05 -44.57
C ASP A 50 10.01 -5.21 -44.04
N PHE A 51 9.39 -6.37 -43.79
CA PHE A 51 10.12 -7.62 -43.59
C PHE A 51 10.11 -8.45 -44.88
N LYS A 52 11.20 -9.17 -45.14
CA LYS A 52 11.27 -10.11 -46.25
C LYS A 52 11.00 -11.52 -45.76
N ILE A 53 10.07 -12.19 -46.43
CA ILE A 53 9.83 -13.63 -46.28
C ILE A 53 10.89 -14.33 -47.13
N GLU A 54 11.82 -15.01 -46.48
CA GLU A 54 12.90 -15.79 -47.08
C GLU A 54 12.75 -17.26 -46.65
N GLU A 55 13.41 -18.18 -47.37
CA GLU A 55 13.51 -19.57 -46.92
C GLU A 55 14.34 -19.67 -45.63
N ILE A 56 14.04 -20.67 -44.81
CA ILE A 56 14.75 -20.91 -43.55
C ILE A 56 16.24 -21.17 -43.87
N PRO A 57 17.18 -20.45 -43.21
CA PRO A 57 18.61 -20.72 -43.33
C PRO A 57 18.93 -22.20 -43.07
N ALA A 58 19.79 -22.80 -43.90
CA ALA A 58 20.06 -24.24 -43.87
C ALA A 58 20.64 -24.72 -42.52
N ASP A 59 21.35 -23.84 -41.82
CA ASP A 59 21.89 -24.03 -40.47
C ASP A 59 20.81 -24.13 -39.38
N LEU A 60 19.62 -23.56 -39.62
CA LEU A 60 18.50 -23.56 -38.68
C LEU A 60 17.38 -24.52 -39.06
N LYS A 61 17.45 -25.17 -40.22
CA LYS A 61 16.37 -26.03 -40.73
C LYS A 61 16.10 -27.22 -39.82
N ASP A 62 17.13 -27.97 -39.43
CA ASP A 62 16.97 -29.13 -38.53
C ASP A 62 16.42 -28.72 -37.16
N ALA A 63 16.85 -27.56 -36.64
CA ALA A 63 16.35 -27.00 -35.38
C ALA A 63 14.89 -26.53 -35.50
N ALA A 64 14.51 -25.93 -36.63
CA ALA A 64 13.14 -25.52 -36.92
C ALA A 64 12.20 -26.72 -37.05
N ASP A 65 12.62 -27.78 -37.74
CA ASP A 65 11.84 -29.01 -37.87
C ASP A 65 11.65 -29.69 -36.50
N ALA A 66 12.71 -29.79 -35.68
CA ALA A 66 12.62 -30.34 -34.33
C ALA A 66 11.70 -29.51 -33.41
N ALA A 67 11.80 -28.18 -33.47
CA ALA A 67 10.94 -27.29 -32.69
C ALA A 67 9.48 -27.33 -33.16
N ARG A 68 9.24 -27.48 -34.47
CA ARG A 68 7.88 -27.66 -35.01
C ARG A 68 7.26 -28.97 -34.54
N HIS A 69 8.03 -30.06 -34.51
CA HIS A 69 7.57 -31.32 -33.92
C HIS A 69 7.17 -31.15 -32.45
N LEU A 70 8.01 -30.50 -31.65
CA LEU A 70 7.71 -30.22 -30.25
C LEU A 70 6.48 -29.31 -30.07
N LEU A 71 6.31 -28.30 -30.93
CA LEU A 71 5.14 -27.42 -30.95
C LEU A 71 3.87 -28.24 -31.16
N ILE A 72 3.85 -29.10 -32.18
CA ILE A 72 2.68 -29.93 -32.50
C ILE A 72 2.39 -30.93 -31.36
N GLU A 73 3.41 -31.56 -30.80
CA GLU A 73 3.28 -32.48 -29.66
C GLU A 73 2.69 -31.77 -28.43
N THR A 74 3.22 -30.60 -28.09
CA THR A 74 2.75 -29.80 -26.95
C THR A 74 1.31 -29.31 -27.16
N LEU A 75 0.96 -28.95 -28.40
CA LEU A 75 -0.40 -28.53 -28.75
C LEU A 75 -1.38 -29.72 -28.68
N ALA A 76 -0.99 -30.88 -29.19
CA ALA A 76 -1.78 -32.11 -29.14
C ALA A 76 -2.07 -32.56 -27.69
N ASP A 77 -1.16 -32.34 -26.74
CA ASP A 77 -1.40 -32.66 -25.33
C ASP A 77 -2.49 -31.76 -24.68
N LYS A 78 -2.76 -30.58 -25.25
CA LYS A 78 -3.65 -29.57 -24.64
C LYS A 78 -4.97 -29.35 -25.39
N ASP A 79 -5.07 -29.80 -26.64
CA ASP A 79 -6.25 -29.68 -27.48
C ASP A 79 -6.65 -31.05 -28.08
N ASP A 80 -7.84 -31.52 -27.69
CA ASP A 80 -8.32 -32.87 -28.04
C ASP A 80 -8.51 -33.06 -29.56
N GLU A 81 -8.94 -32.02 -30.30
CA GLU A 81 -9.13 -32.11 -31.75
C GLU A 81 -7.77 -32.23 -32.48
N ILE A 82 -6.76 -31.47 -32.03
CA ILE A 82 -5.40 -31.59 -32.58
C ILE A 82 -4.80 -32.94 -32.22
N MET A 83 -5.06 -33.47 -31.01
CA MET A 83 -4.60 -34.79 -30.58
C MET A 83 -5.10 -35.90 -31.51
N GLU A 84 -6.40 -35.93 -31.81
CA GLU A 84 -7.00 -36.92 -32.70
C GLU A 84 -6.38 -36.86 -34.11
N MET A 85 -6.25 -35.65 -34.67
CA MET A 85 -5.65 -35.45 -35.99
C MET A 85 -4.18 -35.86 -36.05
N TYR A 86 -3.43 -35.61 -34.97
CA TYR A 86 -2.02 -35.97 -34.85
C TYR A 86 -1.83 -37.50 -34.75
N LEU A 87 -2.65 -38.19 -33.95
CA LEU A 87 -2.61 -39.65 -33.82
C LEU A 87 -3.00 -40.36 -35.13
N ASP A 88 -3.92 -39.78 -35.89
CA ASP A 88 -4.31 -40.25 -37.22
C ASP A 88 -3.22 -40.02 -38.29
N GLY A 89 -2.14 -39.29 -37.98
CA GLY A 89 -1.07 -38.96 -38.91
C GLY A 89 -1.51 -38.02 -40.05
N LYS A 90 -2.58 -37.24 -39.84
CA LYS A 90 -3.06 -36.26 -40.83
C LYS A 90 -2.17 -35.01 -40.81
N GLU A 91 -1.86 -34.47 -41.98
CA GLU A 91 -1.18 -33.18 -42.06
C GLU A 91 -2.07 -32.07 -41.51
N LEU A 92 -1.59 -31.40 -40.45
CA LEU A 92 -2.26 -30.26 -39.83
C LEU A 92 -2.02 -29.01 -40.69
N SER A 93 -3.10 -28.42 -41.20
CA SER A 93 -3.03 -27.16 -41.94
C SER A 93 -2.69 -25.98 -40.99
N GLU A 94 -2.14 -24.89 -41.54
CA GLU A 94 -1.83 -23.69 -40.76
C GLU A 94 -3.08 -23.14 -40.05
N GLU A 95 -4.22 -23.12 -40.72
CA GLU A 95 -5.49 -22.64 -40.15
C GLU A 95 -5.95 -23.50 -38.97
N THR A 96 -5.79 -24.82 -39.08
CA THR A 96 -6.12 -25.77 -38.01
C THR A 96 -5.21 -25.57 -36.80
N LEU A 97 -3.91 -25.36 -37.02
CA LEU A 97 -2.96 -25.05 -35.95
C LEU A 97 -3.31 -23.72 -35.26
N ILE A 98 -3.61 -22.68 -36.02
CA ILE A 98 -4.00 -21.37 -35.46
C ILE A 98 -5.27 -21.50 -34.60
N ALA A 99 -6.27 -22.25 -35.06
CA ALA A 99 -7.50 -22.48 -34.31
C ALA A 99 -7.25 -23.26 -33.01
N GLY A 100 -6.45 -24.33 -33.05
CA GLY A 100 -6.07 -25.11 -31.87
C GLY A 100 -5.28 -24.28 -30.85
N ILE A 101 -4.31 -23.49 -31.30
CA ILE A 101 -3.53 -22.59 -30.44
C ILE A 101 -4.45 -21.57 -29.78
N ARG A 102 -5.39 -20.98 -30.53
CA ARG A 102 -6.36 -20.03 -29.97
C ARG A 102 -7.19 -20.69 -28.87
N ARG A 103 -7.79 -21.86 -29.10
CA ARG A 103 -8.61 -22.55 -28.07
C ARG A 103 -7.82 -22.85 -26.81
N ALA A 104 -6.61 -23.40 -26.96
CA ALA A 104 -5.78 -23.75 -25.82
C ALA A 104 -5.24 -22.52 -25.07
N THR A 105 -5.01 -21.40 -25.77
CA THR A 105 -4.65 -20.11 -25.15
C THR A 105 -5.85 -19.51 -24.40
N LEU A 106 -7.05 -19.56 -24.97
CA LEU A 106 -8.28 -19.07 -24.32
C LEU A 106 -8.63 -19.85 -23.05
N ALA A 107 -8.29 -21.14 -23.02
CA ALA A 107 -8.47 -22.01 -21.86
C ALA A 107 -7.34 -21.91 -20.82
N ASP A 108 -6.38 -21.00 -20.98
CA ASP A 108 -5.21 -20.79 -20.10
C ASP A 108 -4.36 -22.07 -19.89
N LYS A 109 -4.37 -23.00 -20.85
CA LYS A 109 -3.60 -24.25 -20.77
C LYS A 109 -2.18 -24.12 -21.31
N LEU A 110 -1.96 -23.16 -22.21
CA LEU A 110 -0.66 -22.89 -22.82
C LEU A 110 -0.46 -21.39 -23.04
N THR A 111 0.80 -20.98 -23.13
CA THR A 111 1.17 -19.60 -23.41
C THR A 111 2.01 -19.51 -24.69
N PRO A 112 1.52 -18.89 -25.77
CA PRO A 112 2.30 -18.70 -26.99
C PRO A 112 3.52 -17.81 -26.74
N VAL A 113 4.71 -18.31 -27.07
CA VAL A 113 5.98 -17.60 -26.91
C VAL A 113 6.49 -17.16 -28.28
N LEU A 114 6.66 -15.85 -28.43
CA LEU A 114 7.23 -15.19 -29.61
C LEU A 114 8.57 -14.55 -29.24
N THR A 115 9.37 -14.22 -30.25
CA THR A 115 10.68 -13.58 -30.07
C THR A 115 10.81 -12.34 -30.93
N GLY A 116 11.49 -11.32 -30.42
CA GLY A 116 11.74 -10.08 -31.15
C GLY A 116 12.60 -9.11 -30.36
N SER A 117 12.97 -8.00 -31.00
CA SER A 117 13.67 -6.88 -30.39
C SER A 117 12.94 -5.58 -30.69
N ALA A 118 12.24 -5.05 -29.68
CA ALA A 118 11.57 -3.75 -29.78
C ALA A 118 12.56 -2.61 -29.99
N PHE A 119 13.75 -2.68 -29.37
CA PHE A 119 14.80 -1.66 -29.54
C PHE A 119 15.33 -1.59 -30.98
N LYS A 120 15.46 -2.73 -31.67
CA LYS A 120 15.87 -2.79 -33.07
C LYS A 120 14.69 -2.73 -34.06
N ASN A 121 13.46 -2.59 -33.58
CA ASN A 121 12.21 -2.65 -34.37
C ASN A 121 12.05 -3.94 -35.21
N LYS A 122 12.46 -5.09 -34.67
CA LYS A 122 12.38 -6.39 -35.36
C LYS A 122 11.46 -7.34 -34.59
N GLY A 123 10.48 -7.96 -35.26
CA GLY A 123 9.59 -8.95 -34.62
C GLY A 123 8.41 -8.38 -33.81
N VAL A 124 8.18 -7.06 -33.84
CA VAL A 124 7.00 -6.45 -33.18
C VAL A 124 5.72 -6.73 -33.96
N GLN A 125 5.81 -6.75 -35.29
CA GLN A 125 4.66 -6.94 -36.19
C GLN A 125 4.07 -8.35 -36.04
N PRO A 126 4.86 -9.45 -36.08
CA PRO A 126 4.33 -10.79 -35.83
C PRO A 126 3.74 -10.96 -34.43
N MET A 127 4.23 -10.21 -33.44
CA MET A 127 3.66 -10.18 -32.10
C MET A 127 2.26 -9.54 -32.09
N LEU A 128 2.07 -8.43 -32.82
CA LEU A 128 0.73 -7.83 -32.99
C LEU A 128 -0.22 -8.74 -33.76
N ASP A 129 0.27 -9.47 -34.76
CA ASP A 129 -0.53 -10.47 -35.49
C ASP A 129 -0.94 -11.61 -34.54
N ALA A 130 -0.03 -12.07 -33.69
CA ALA A 130 -0.31 -13.09 -32.68
C ALA A 130 -1.33 -12.63 -31.64
N VAL A 131 -1.31 -11.35 -31.23
CA VAL A 131 -2.34 -10.77 -30.36
C VAL A 131 -3.72 -10.91 -31.01
N ASN A 132 -3.86 -10.53 -32.29
CA ASN A 132 -5.14 -10.64 -32.99
C ASN A 132 -5.58 -12.10 -33.19
N ARG A 133 -4.63 -13.02 -33.43
CA ARG A 133 -4.92 -14.44 -33.70
C ARG A 133 -5.26 -15.25 -32.44
N TYR A 134 -4.54 -15.02 -31.33
CA TYR A 134 -4.59 -15.93 -30.17
C TYR A 134 -5.25 -15.34 -28.93
N LEU A 135 -5.28 -14.02 -28.75
CA LEU A 135 -5.90 -13.41 -27.57
C LEU A 135 -7.44 -13.29 -27.72
N PRO A 136 -8.18 -13.27 -26.59
CA PRO A 136 -9.64 -13.18 -26.59
C PRO A 136 -10.17 -11.87 -27.14
N SER A 137 -11.27 -11.98 -27.87
CA SER A 137 -12.22 -10.90 -28.10
C SER A 137 -13.14 -10.75 -26.87
N PRO A 138 -13.75 -9.57 -26.62
CA PRO A 138 -14.76 -9.43 -25.57
C PRO A 138 -15.92 -10.42 -25.65
N LEU A 139 -16.19 -10.99 -26.84
CA LEU A 139 -17.22 -12.01 -27.06
C LEU A 139 -16.77 -13.43 -26.66
N ASP A 140 -15.47 -13.69 -26.60
CA ASP A 140 -14.93 -15.00 -26.21
C ASP A 140 -14.89 -15.18 -24.69
N VAL A 141 -15.08 -14.10 -23.93
CA VAL A 141 -15.20 -14.13 -22.48
C VAL A 141 -16.69 -14.20 -22.13
N GLU A 142 -17.16 -15.37 -21.68
CA GLU A 142 -18.58 -15.70 -21.58
C GLU A 142 -19.43 -14.69 -20.80
N SER A 143 -18.97 -14.28 -19.61
CA SER A 143 -19.62 -13.26 -18.79
C SER A 143 -18.68 -12.77 -17.69
N ILE A 144 -18.94 -11.57 -17.20
CA ILE A 144 -18.34 -11.13 -15.94
C ILE A 144 -19.24 -11.57 -14.78
N VAL A 145 -18.62 -12.17 -13.76
CA VAL A 145 -19.28 -12.50 -12.50
C VAL A 145 -19.28 -11.25 -11.63
N GLY A 146 -20.47 -10.85 -11.18
CA GLY A 146 -20.63 -9.84 -10.14
C GLY A 146 -21.51 -10.36 -9.02
N HIS A 147 -21.68 -9.55 -7.98
CA HIS A 147 -22.53 -9.85 -6.83
C HIS A 147 -23.71 -8.88 -6.77
N LYS A 148 -24.79 -9.31 -6.13
CA LYS A 148 -25.92 -8.42 -5.84
C LYS A 148 -25.51 -7.38 -4.80
N GLN A 149 -25.95 -6.14 -4.98
CA GLN A 149 -25.72 -5.07 -4.02
C GLN A 149 -26.24 -5.46 -2.62
N GLY A 150 -25.32 -5.52 -1.64
CA GLY A 150 -25.62 -5.87 -0.24
C GLY A 150 -25.62 -7.36 0.10
N ASP A 151 -25.38 -8.25 -0.87
CA ASP A 151 -25.27 -9.69 -0.64
C ASP A 151 -24.22 -10.32 -1.56
N GLU A 152 -23.02 -10.56 -1.02
CA GLU A 152 -21.89 -11.17 -1.73
C GLU A 152 -22.16 -12.63 -2.10
N SER A 153 -23.17 -13.29 -1.51
CA SER A 153 -23.45 -14.70 -1.79
C SER A 153 -24.25 -14.95 -3.08
N VAL A 154 -24.86 -13.91 -3.64
CA VAL A 154 -25.69 -14.02 -4.86
C VAL A 154 -24.91 -13.52 -6.06
N GLU A 155 -24.41 -14.46 -6.86
CA GLU A 155 -23.73 -14.18 -8.13
C GLU A 155 -24.73 -13.73 -9.22
N VAL A 156 -24.35 -12.69 -9.94
CA VAL A 156 -25.08 -12.11 -11.08
C VAL A 156 -24.13 -12.11 -12.26
N LEU A 157 -24.49 -12.86 -13.30
CA LEU A 157 -23.74 -12.90 -14.56
C LEU A 157 -24.18 -11.76 -15.47
N ARG A 158 -23.21 -11.11 -16.11
CA ARG A 158 -23.43 -10.11 -17.16
C ARG A 158 -22.74 -10.55 -18.44
N HIS A 159 -23.51 -10.78 -19.49
CA HIS A 159 -22.99 -11.16 -20.78
C HIS A 159 -22.59 -9.93 -21.61
N PRO A 160 -21.58 -10.05 -22.49
CA PRO A 160 -21.11 -8.97 -23.33
C PRO A 160 -22.06 -8.68 -24.51
N ASP A 161 -23.30 -8.29 -24.22
CA ASP A 161 -24.29 -7.82 -25.20
C ASP A 161 -24.72 -6.38 -24.86
N ASN A 162 -24.94 -5.58 -25.90
CA ASN A 162 -25.46 -4.22 -25.82
C ASN A 162 -26.91 -4.16 -25.33
N LYS A 163 -27.66 -5.27 -25.43
CA LYS A 163 -29.06 -5.34 -24.96
C LYS A 163 -29.21 -5.63 -23.47
N GLU A 164 -28.15 -6.09 -22.82
CA GLU A 164 -28.17 -6.36 -21.39
C GLU A 164 -28.16 -5.06 -20.56
N PRO A 165 -28.56 -5.12 -19.27
CA PRO A 165 -28.42 -3.98 -18.37
C PRO A 165 -26.96 -3.50 -18.31
N PHE A 166 -26.78 -2.19 -18.25
CA PHE A 166 -25.46 -1.57 -18.24
C PHE A 166 -24.63 -2.01 -17.03
N SER A 167 -23.39 -2.42 -17.28
CA SER A 167 -22.39 -2.64 -16.24
C SER A 167 -20.99 -2.27 -16.73
N ALA A 168 -20.25 -1.53 -15.90
CA ALA A 168 -18.90 -1.08 -16.20
C ALA A 168 -18.06 -0.98 -14.93
N LEU A 169 -16.75 -1.21 -15.07
CA LEU A 169 -15.78 -1.06 -13.99
C LEU A 169 -14.91 0.17 -14.24
N ALA A 170 -14.82 1.06 -13.25
CA ALA A 170 -13.86 2.17 -13.27
C ALA A 170 -12.49 1.65 -12.85
N PHE A 171 -11.53 1.55 -13.77
CA PHE A 171 -10.22 0.95 -13.47
C PHE A 171 -9.09 1.97 -13.38
N LYS A 172 -9.30 3.21 -13.87
CA LYS A 172 -8.29 4.27 -13.74
C LYS A 172 -8.94 5.64 -13.70
N ILE A 173 -8.50 6.47 -12.78
CA ILE A 173 -8.82 7.90 -12.76
C ILE A 173 -7.57 8.67 -13.15
N MET A 174 -7.76 9.66 -14.01
CA MET A 174 -6.70 10.55 -14.47
C MET A 174 -7.23 11.97 -14.50
N ARG A 175 -6.47 12.90 -13.94
CA ARG A 175 -6.78 14.32 -14.07
C ARG A 175 -6.07 14.92 -15.28
N ASP A 176 -6.84 15.37 -16.25
CA ASP A 176 -6.34 16.15 -17.38
C ASP A 176 -6.39 17.66 -17.04
N PRO A 177 -5.34 18.44 -17.34
CA PRO A 177 -5.32 19.88 -17.03
C PRO A 177 -6.43 20.70 -17.70
N HIS A 178 -6.97 20.26 -18.85
CA HIS A 178 -7.98 20.99 -19.61
C HIS A 178 -9.39 20.45 -19.39
N LEU A 179 -9.54 19.14 -19.25
CA LEU A 179 -10.84 18.46 -19.14
C LEU A 179 -11.23 18.12 -17.69
N GLY A 180 -10.30 18.26 -16.73
CA GLY A 180 -10.54 17.89 -15.34
C GLY A 180 -10.46 16.38 -15.11
N LYS A 181 -11.32 15.86 -14.23
CA LYS A 181 -11.32 14.44 -13.82
C LYS A 181 -11.90 13.56 -14.93
N LEU A 182 -11.08 12.67 -15.47
CA LEU A 182 -11.46 11.63 -16.42
C LEU A 182 -11.43 10.27 -15.72
N THR A 183 -12.53 9.54 -15.79
CA THR A 183 -12.63 8.18 -15.25
C THR A 183 -12.66 7.20 -16.41
N PHE A 184 -11.63 6.38 -16.54
CA PHE A 184 -11.59 5.29 -17.50
C PHE A 184 -12.42 4.13 -16.99
N ILE A 185 -13.40 3.76 -17.81
CA ILE A 185 -14.30 2.67 -17.53
C ILE A 185 -14.16 1.60 -18.62
N ARG A 186 -14.25 0.35 -18.18
CA ARG A 186 -14.41 -0.81 -19.04
C ARG A 186 -15.88 -1.20 -19.01
N ILE A 187 -16.56 -1.12 -20.15
CA ILE A 187 -17.97 -1.54 -20.26
C ILE A 187 -17.99 -3.04 -20.53
N TYR A 188 -18.68 -3.79 -19.67
CA TYR A 188 -18.86 -5.24 -19.81
C TYR A 188 -20.17 -5.58 -20.49
N SER A 189 -21.26 -4.92 -20.10
CA SER A 189 -22.59 -5.15 -20.68
C SER A 189 -23.36 -3.85 -20.89
N GLY A 190 -24.31 -3.87 -21.82
CA GLY A 190 -25.21 -2.77 -22.11
C GLY A 190 -24.61 -1.62 -22.93
N LEU A 191 -25.38 -0.53 -23.01
CA LEU A 191 -25.02 0.68 -23.76
C LEU A 191 -24.95 1.88 -22.81
N LEU A 192 -23.88 2.65 -22.94
CA LEU A 192 -23.70 3.92 -22.25
C LEU A 192 -23.98 5.08 -23.21
N GLU A 193 -24.90 5.96 -22.84
CA GLU A 193 -25.22 7.17 -23.59
C GLU A 193 -24.85 8.42 -22.78
N THR A 194 -24.38 9.45 -23.49
CA THR A 194 -24.10 10.78 -22.92
C THR A 194 -25.35 11.35 -22.25
N GLY A 195 -25.25 11.77 -20.99
CA GLY A 195 -26.35 12.36 -20.22
C GLY A 195 -27.18 11.37 -19.39
N SER A 196 -26.98 10.05 -19.56
CA SER A 196 -27.65 9.00 -18.79
C SER A 196 -27.31 9.05 -17.29
N GLN A 197 -28.23 8.56 -16.46
CA GLN A 197 -28.00 8.36 -15.03
C GLN A 197 -27.64 6.90 -14.77
N VAL A 198 -26.50 6.69 -14.10
CA VAL A 198 -26.01 5.37 -13.71
C VAL A 198 -25.92 5.30 -12.19
N LEU A 199 -25.97 4.09 -11.64
CA LEU A 199 -25.78 3.83 -10.22
C LEU A 199 -24.33 3.39 -9.98
N ASN A 200 -23.64 4.04 -9.05
CA ASN A 200 -22.45 3.48 -8.44
C ASN A 200 -22.90 2.49 -7.36
N SER A 201 -22.83 1.21 -7.65
CA SER A 201 -23.37 0.15 -6.79
C SER A 201 -22.55 -0.06 -5.52
N THR A 202 -21.24 0.23 -5.54
CA THR A 202 -20.36 0.14 -4.38
C THR A 202 -20.68 1.20 -3.32
N LYS A 203 -21.00 2.42 -3.74
CA LYS A 203 -21.32 3.55 -2.84
C LYS A 203 -22.81 3.84 -2.68
N ASP A 204 -23.65 3.13 -3.41
CA ASP A 204 -25.10 3.36 -3.52
C ASP A 204 -25.45 4.83 -3.86
N ARG A 205 -24.72 5.41 -4.83
CA ARG A 205 -24.90 6.80 -5.27
C ARG A 205 -25.21 6.89 -6.75
N LYS A 206 -26.17 7.75 -7.11
CA LYS A 206 -26.49 8.03 -8.51
C LYS A 206 -25.50 9.02 -9.09
N GLU A 207 -24.94 8.66 -10.23
CA GLU A 207 -24.00 9.47 -11.00
C GLU A 207 -24.60 9.81 -12.35
N ARG A 208 -24.18 10.95 -12.92
CA ARG A 208 -24.64 11.38 -14.24
C ARG A 208 -23.45 11.41 -15.19
N ILE A 209 -23.61 10.73 -16.31
CA ILE A 209 -22.62 10.69 -17.38
C ILE A 209 -22.62 12.05 -18.07
N GLY A 210 -21.49 12.76 -18.02
CA GLY A 210 -21.29 14.01 -18.74
C GLY A 210 -20.95 13.72 -20.18
N LYS A 211 -19.66 13.76 -20.53
CA LYS A 211 -19.15 13.48 -21.88
C LYS A 211 -18.36 12.18 -21.90
N ILE A 212 -18.39 11.48 -23.03
CA ILE A 212 -17.65 10.24 -23.27
C ILE A 212 -16.55 10.52 -24.29
N TYR A 213 -15.31 10.17 -23.94
CA TYR A 213 -14.13 10.32 -24.78
C TYR A 213 -13.48 8.97 -25.06
N GLN A 214 -13.16 8.72 -26.33
CA GLN A 214 -12.28 7.64 -26.73
C GLN A 214 -10.87 8.20 -26.97
N MET A 215 -9.92 7.73 -26.18
CA MET A 215 -8.53 8.17 -26.26
C MET A 215 -7.79 7.33 -27.31
N HIS A 216 -7.22 7.99 -28.33
CA HIS A 216 -6.32 7.38 -29.31
C HIS A 216 -4.88 7.84 -29.06
N ALA A 217 -3.91 7.27 -29.79
CA ALA A 217 -2.49 7.55 -29.60
C ALA A 217 -2.13 9.05 -29.65
N ASN A 218 -2.77 9.84 -30.53
CA ASN A 218 -2.48 11.27 -30.72
C ASN A 218 -3.72 12.18 -30.72
N LYS A 219 -4.92 11.61 -30.65
CA LYS A 219 -6.18 12.36 -30.76
C LYS A 219 -7.19 11.88 -29.72
N ARG A 220 -8.10 12.78 -29.37
CA ARG A 220 -9.23 12.51 -28.48
C ARG A 220 -10.50 12.62 -29.30
N GLU A 221 -11.33 11.60 -29.26
CA GLU A 221 -12.58 11.54 -30.02
C GLU A 221 -13.76 11.56 -29.05
N GLU A 222 -14.62 12.57 -29.17
CA GLU A 222 -15.87 12.63 -28.40
C GLU A 222 -16.89 11.69 -29.06
N ARG A 223 -17.54 10.85 -28.25
CA ARG A 223 -18.57 9.91 -28.72
C ARG A 223 -19.85 10.11 -27.94
N ASP A 224 -20.99 9.95 -28.62
CA ASP A 224 -22.31 10.03 -27.98
C ASP A 224 -22.69 8.73 -27.27
N THR A 225 -22.19 7.59 -27.76
CA THR A 225 -22.50 6.25 -27.26
C THR A 225 -21.27 5.34 -27.17
N ALA A 226 -21.28 4.43 -26.20
CA ALA A 226 -20.27 3.39 -26.02
C ALA A 226 -20.94 2.06 -25.61
N GLY A 227 -20.60 0.96 -26.30
CA GLY A 227 -21.21 -0.35 -26.08
C GLY A 227 -20.37 -1.32 -25.25
N ALA A 228 -20.90 -2.52 -25.05
CA ALA A 228 -20.24 -3.63 -24.40
C ALA A 228 -18.89 -3.94 -25.06
N GLY A 229 -17.85 -4.14 -24.24
CA GLY A 229 -16.51 -4.43 -24.71
C GLY A 229 -15.69 -3.21 -25.13
N MET A 230 -16.18 -1.97 -24.93
CA MET A 230 -15.39 -0.76 -25.16
C MET A 230 -14.71 -0.24 -23.87
N ILE A 231 -13.59 0.45 -24.04
CA ILE A 231 -12.93 1.22 -22.98
C ILE A 231 -13.05 2.70 -23.35
N VAL A 232 -13.62 3.49 -22.45
CA VAL A 232 -13.86 4.92 -22.67
C VAL A 232 -13.53 5.72 -21.41
N ALA A 233 -13.18 6.99 -21.59
CA ALA A 233 -13.01 7.95 -20.51
C ALA A 233 -14.29 8.77 -20.35
N VAL A 234 -14.87 8.76 -19.16
CA VAL A 234 -16.06 9.54 -18.82
C VAL A 234 -15.68 10.76 -18.00
N MET A 235 -16.26 11.90 -18.34
CA MET A 235 -16.16 13.14 -17.59
C MET A 235 -17.46 13.41 -16.83
N GLY A 236 -17.34 13.99 -15.63
CA GLY A 236 -18.48 14.49 -14.84
C GLY A 236 -18.90 13.61 -13.66
N LEU A 237 -18.21 12.49 -13.44
CA LEU A 237 -18.39 11.64 -12.25
C LEU A 237 -17.79 12.33 -11.02
N LYS A 238 -18.56 12.43 -9.94
CA LYS A 238 -18.13 13.14 -8.74
C LYS A 238 -17.45 12.19 -7.75
N ASP A 239 -18.17 11.15 -7.34
CA ASP A 239 -17.80 10.29 -6.21
C ASP A 239 -17.21 8.95 -6.65
N THR A 240 -16.98 8.74 -7.95
CA THR A 240 -16.43 7.47 -8.45
C THR A 240 -14.92 7.39 -8.21
N THR A 241 -14.46 6.25 -7.66
CA THR A 241 -13.04 5.90 -7.45
C THR A 241 -12.61 4.65 -8.24
N THR A 242 -11.31 4.38 -8.28
CA THR A 242 -10.75 3.21 -8.98
C THR A 242 -11.17 1.90 -8.28
N GLY A 243 -11.66 0.93 -9.05
CA GLY A 243 -12.20 -0.34 -8.57
C GLY A 243 -13.71 -0.35 -8.35
N GLU A 244 -14.40 0.77 -8.56
CA GLU A 244 -15.85 0.87 -8.37
C GLU A 244 -16.65 0.48 -9.62
N THR A 245 -17.86 -0.02 -9.37
CA THR A 245 -18.78 -0.46 -10.42
C THR A 245 -19.84 0.59 -10.72
N LEU A 246 -20.03 0.90 -12.01
CA LEU A 246 -21.15 1.68 -12.53
C LEU A 246 -22.13 0.75 -13.22
N CYS A 247 -23.40 0.77 -12.84
CA CYS A 247 -24.42 -0.11 -13.38
C CYS A 247 -25.76 0.62 -13.63
N ASP A 248 -26.69 -0.09 -14.27
CA ASP A 248 -28.08 0.35 -14.37
C ASP A 248 -28.75 0.40 -12.98
N SER A 249 -29.59 1.43 -12.77
CA SER A 249 -30.30 1.63 -11.49
C SER A 249 -31.41 0.61 -11.25
N ALA A 250 -31.99 0.04 -12.32
CA ALA A 250 -33.04 -0.97 -12.17
C ALA A 250 -32.48 -2.35 -11.85
N ASN A 251 -31.24 -2.64 -12.23
CA ASN A 251 -30.60 -3.94 -12.06
C ASN A 251 -29.18 -3.79 -11.49
N PRO A 252 -29.05 -3.44 -10.19
CA PRO A 252 -27.76 -3.19 -9.57
C PRO A 252 -26.88 -4.44 -9.54
N VAL A 253 -25.60 -4.27 -9.89
CA VAL A 253 -24.57 -5.30 -9.81
C VAL A 253 -23.28 -4.68 -9.28
N VAL A 254 -22.56 -5.39 -8.43
CA VAL A 254 -21.22 -5.03 -7.95
C VAL A 254 -20.26 -5.99 -8.62
N LEU A 255 -19.43 -5.51 -9.54
CA LEU A 255 -18.35 -6.32 -10.11
C LEU A 255 -17.24 -6.46 -9.07
N GLU A 256 -16.45 -7.52 -9.16
CA GLU A 256 -15.38 -7.81 -8.21
C GLU A 256 -14.46 -6.58 -8.04
N SER A 257 -14.37 -6.08 -6.81
CA SER A 257 -13.50 -4.97 -6.46
C SER A 257 -12.07 -5.49 -6.37
N MET A 258 -11.13 -4.76 -6.98
CA MET A 258 -9.71 -5.08 -6.83
C MET A 258 -9.32 -5.00 -5.36
N THR A 259 -8.80 -6.09 -4.81
CA THR A 259 -8.22 -6.08 -3.47
C THR A 259 -6.87 -5.37 -3.52
N PHE A 260 -6.81 -4.18 -2.94
CA PHE A 260 -5.56 -3.43 -2.86
C PHE A 260 -4.76 -3.88 -1.64
N PRO A 261 -3.47 -4.20 -1.80
CA PRO A 261 -2.61 -4.55 -0.68
C PRO A 261 -2.39 -3.32 0.22
N ASN A 262 -2.18 -3.58 1.51
CA ASN A 262 -1.82 -2.54 2.47
C ASN A 262 -0.48 -1.88 2.08
N PRO A 263 -0.32 -0.57 2.33
CA PRO A 263 0.91 0.16 2.04
C PRO A 263 2.06 -0.43 2.85
N VAL A 264 3.22 -0.55 2.21
CA VAL A 264 4.41 -1.19 2.80
C VAL A 264 5.37 -0.16 3.41
N ILE A 265 5.37 1.08 2.91
CA ILE A 265 6.22 2.15 3.43
C ILE A 265 5.37 3.35 3.82
N SER A 266 5.71 4.00 4.92
CA SER A 266 5.10 5.23 5.39
C SER A 266 6.13 6.32 5.63
N VAL A 267 5.76 7.56 5.30
CA VAL A 267 6.62 8.73 5.38
C VAL A 267 5.79 9.91 5.88
N ALA A 268 6.38 10.75 6.75
CA ALA A 268 5.71 11.96 7.20
C ALA A 268 5.93 13.09 6.20
N ILE A 269 4.85 13.83 5.93
CA ILE A 269 4.86 15.00 5.05
C ILE A 269 4.40 16.23 5.81
N GLU A 270 5.23 17.27 5.78
CA GLU A 270 4.96 18.53 6.47
C GLU A 270 4.92 19.70 5.48
N PRO A 271 3.85 20.50 5.45
CA PRO A 271 3.79 21.69 4.61
C PRO A 271 4.75 22.76 5.15
N LYS A 272 5.47 23.46 4.27
CA LYS A 272 6.36 24.55 4.70
C LYS A 272 5.62 25.79 5.17
N THR A 273 4.44 26.06 4.61
CA THR A 273 3.63 27.24 4.92
C THR A 273 2.18 26.86 5.21
N LYS A 274 1.45 27.72 5.94
CA LYS A 274 0.01 27.51 6.17
C LYS A 274 -0.80 27.48 4.87
N SER A 275 -0.42 28.28 3.86
CA SER A 275 -1.08 28.23 2.55
C SER A 275 -0.86 26.91 1.83
N ASP A 276 0.26 26.24 2.08
CA ASP A 276 0.53 24.93 1.50
C ASP A 276 -0.20 23.81 2.23
N GLN A 277 -0.64 24.01 3.47
CA GLN A 277 -1.44 23.02 4.21
C GLN A 277 -2.81 22.76 3.55
N GLU A 278 -3.51 23.81 3.10
CA GLU A 278 -4.79 23.66 2.40
C GLU A 278 -4.61 23.01 1.02
N LYS A 279 -3.56 23.40 0.29
CA LYS A 279 -3.21 22.80 -1.00
C LYS A 279 -2.79 21.34 -0.86
N LEU A 280 -2.04 21.01 0.19
CA LEU A 280 -1.59 19.65 0.50
C LEU A 280 -2.79 18.73 0.72
N GLY A 281 -3.79 19.17 1.49
CA GLY A 281 -5.03 18.41 1.69
C GLY A 281 -5.74 18.13 0.36
N THR A 282 -5.86 19.14 -0.50
CA THR A 282 -6.48 19.00 -1.83
C THR A 282 -5.68 18.08 -2.75
N ALA A 283 -4.34 18.17 -2.74
CA ALA A 283 -3.44 17.35 -3.54
C ALA A 283 -3.50 15.89 -3.12
N ILE A 284 -3.44 15.63 -1.82
CA ILE A 284 -3.54 14.29 -1.23
C ILE A 284 -4.85 13.63 -1.62
N GLN A 285 -5.98 14.33 -1.45
CA GLN A 285 -7.29 13.78 -1.80
C GLN A 285 -7.36 13.43 -3.29
N SER A 286 -6.87 14.32 -4.15
CA SER A 286 -6.83 14.08 -5.59
C SER A 286 -5.94 12.89 -5.96
N LEU A 287 -4.82 12.68 -5.29
CA LEU A 287 -3.91 11.55 -5.55
C LEU A 287 -4.43 10.23 -4.98
N ALA A 288 -5.08 10.25 -3.81
CA ALA A 288 -5.72 9.07 -3.22
C ALA A 288 -6.90 8.57 -4.07
N GLU A 289 -7.62 9.47 -4.76
CA GLU A 289 -8.66 9.06 -5.71
C GLU A 289 -8.08 8.40 -6.97
N GLU A 290 -6.89 8.82 -7.42
CA GLU A 290 -6.21 8.27 -8.60
C GLU A 290 -5.48 6.95 -8.33
N ASP A 291 -5.01 6.76 -7.09
CA ASP A 291 -4.28 5.58 -6.63
C ASP A 291 -4.84 5.08 -5.28
N PRO A 292 -5.65 4.02 -5.27
CA PRO A 292 -6.21 3.44 -4.05
C PRO A 292 -5.18 2.73 -3.17
N THR A 293 -3.96 2.47 -3.67
CA THR A 293 -2.87 1.94 -2.84
C THR A 293 -2.19 3.02 -2.00
N PHE A 294 -2.44 4.30 -2.33
CA PHE A 294 -1.95 5.44 -1.57
C PHE A 294 -2.85 5.75 -0.37
N HIS A 295 -2.31 5.57 0.83
CA HIS A 295 -3.04 5.78 2.07
C HIS A 295 -2.56 7.03 2.76
N VAL A 296 -3.48 7.82 3.31
CA VAL A 296 -3.13 8.97 4.15
C VAL A 296 -3.88 8.89 5.46
N PHE A 297 -3.14 9.09 6.55
CA PHE A 297 -3.71 9.27 7.87
C PHE A 297 -2.97 10.38 8.60
N THR A 298 -3.70 11.10 9.45
CA THR A 298 -3.10 12.08 10.35
C THR A 298 -2.84 11.39 11.67
N ASP A 299 -1.59 11.40 12.10
CA ASP A 299 -1.25 10.92 13.44
C ASP A 299 -1.73 11.96 14.46
N ILE A 300 -2.62 11.53 15.36
CA ILE A 300 -3.25 12.38 16.37
C ILE A 300 -2.23 12.79 17.44
N GLU A 301 -1.21 11.95 17.70
CA GLU A 301 -0.23 12.20 18.76
C GLU A 301 0.82 13.23 18.33
N THR A 302 1.28 13.13 17.09
CA THR A 302 2.31 14.03 16.54
C THR A 302 1.71 15.20 15.74
N GLY A 303 0.45 15.10 15.33
CA GLY A 303 -0.22 16.06 14.45
C GLY A 303 0.32 16.03 13.01
N GLN A 304 1.19 15.07 12.68
CA GLN A 304 1.79 14.95 11.35
C GLN A 304 0.84 14.22 10.38
N THR A 305 0.85 14.66 9.13
CA THR A 305 0.23 13.90 8.04
C THR A 305 1.20 12.82 7.59
N ILE A 306 0.79 11.56 7.68
CA ILE A 306 1.58 10.41 7.25
C ILE A 306 0.97 9.86 5.96
N ILE A 307 1.85 9.66 4.97
CA ILE A 307 1.50 9.10 3.67
C ILE A 307 2.12 7.71 3.52
N GLY A 308 1.33 6.76 3.05
CA GLY A 308 1.69 5.36 2.88
C GLY A 308 1.60 4.93 1.42
N GLY A 309 2.55 4.12 0.96
CA GLY A 309 2.59 3.65 -0.42
C GLY A 309 3.26 2.29 -0.58
N MET A 310 3.32 1.83 -1.84
CA MET A 310 3.83 0.50 -2.22
C MET A 310 5.36 0.40 -2.31
N GLY A 311 6.08 1.50 -2.13
CA GLY A 311 7.55 1.54 -2.14
C GLY A 311 8.10 2.96 -2.15
N GLU A 312 9.42 3.09 -1.97
CA GLU A 312 10.11 4.39 -1.91
C GLU A 312 9.92 5.20 -3.20
N LEU A 313 10.15 4.59 -4.36
CA LEU A 313 9.94 5.23 -5.66
C LEU A 313 8.49 5.67 -5.86
N HIS A 314 7.52 4.88 -5.37
CA HIS A 314 6.11 5.23 -5.46
C HIS A 314 5.84 6.52 -4.67
N LEU A 315 6.29 6.60 -3.41
CA LEU A 315 6.14 7.80 -2.61
C LEU A 315 6.92 9.00 -3.18
N GLU A 316 8.12 8.78 -3.73
CA GLU A 316 8.91 9.84 -4.37
C GLU A 316 8.17 10.45 -5.57
N ILE A 317 7.60 9.61 -6.45
CA ILE A 317 6.78 10.06 -7.58
C ILE A 317 5.56 10.84 -7.07
N LEU A 318 4.86 10.36 -6.04
CA LEU A 318 3.69 11.06 -5.51
C LEU A 318 4.06 12.42 -4.91
N VAL A 319 5.17 12.53 -4.17
CA VAL A 319 5.66 13.82 -3.65
C VAL A 319 6.07 14.76 -4.79
N ASP A 320 6.76 14.25 -5.81
CA ASP A 320 7.14 15.04 -6.99
C ASP A 320 5.89 15.53 -7.75
N ARG A 321 4.86 14.70 -7.90
CA ARG A 321 3.56 15.09 -8.46
C ARG A 321 2.88 16.18 -7.61
N MET A 322 2.85 16.05 -6.29
CA MET A 322 2.33 17.11 -5.40
C MET A 322 3.06 18.44 -5.61
N ARG A 323 4.39 18.40 -5.78
CA ARG A 323 5.21 19.59 -6.05
C ARG A 323 4.95 20.18 -7.43
N ARG A 324 4.88 19.36 -8.48
CA ARG A 324 4.74 19.83 -9.88
C ARG A 324 3.32 20.22 -10.25
N GLU A 325 2.34 19.37 -9.93
CA GLU A 325 0.94 19.54 -10.34
C GLU A 325 0.21 20.52 -9.42
N PHE A 326 0.45 20.44 -8.11
CA PHE A 326 -0.28 21.23 -7.11
C PHE A 326 0.53 22.40 -6.54
N LYS A 327 1.81 22.53 -6.91
CA LYS A 327 2.72 23.58 -6.43
C LYS A 327 2.78 23.64 -4.89
N VAL A 328 2.80 22.46 -4.27
CA VAL A 328 2.90 22.32 -2.81
C VAL A 328 4.35 22.13 -2.43
N GLU A 329 4.89 23.05 -1.63
CA GLU A 329 6.18 22.84 -0.99
C GLU A 329 6.00 22.11 0.34
N ALA A 330 6.36 20.83 0.35
CA ALA A 330 6.37 20.01 1.55
C ALA A 330 7.75 19.38 1.81
N ASN A 331 8.09 19.29 3.08
CA ASN A 331 9.24 18.56 3.57
C ASN A 331 8.83 17.10 3.80
N VAL A 332 9.71 16.19 3.39
CA VAL A 332 9.52 14.76 3.53
C VAL A 332 10.50 14.28 4.60
N GLY A 333 9.97 13.64 5.64
CA GLY A 333 10.76 13.18 6.77
C GLY A 333 10.33 11.78 7.21
N LYS A 334 11.18 11.13 8.02
CA LYS A 334 10.78 9.89 8.69
C LYS A 334 9.63 10.21 9.67
N PRO A 335 8.60 9.35 9.76
CA PRO A 335 7.55 9.50 10.77
C PRO A 335 8.16 9.63 12.17
N GLN A 336 7.61 10.52 12.99
CA GLN A 336 8.04 10.61 14.37
C GLN A 336 7.54 9.40 15.16
N VAL A 337 8.41 8.89 16.04
CA VAL A 337 8.05 7.82 16.96
C VAL A 337 7.44 8.47 18.20
N ALA A 338 6.27 8.00 18.60
CA ALA A 338 5.64 8.39 19.86
C ALA A 338 6.38 7.77 21.04
N TYR A 339 7.46 8.42 21.49
CA TYR A 339 8.14 8.05 22.73
C TYR A 339 7.26 8.40 23.94
N ARG A 340 7.47 7.66 25.03
CA ARG A 340 6.86 7.95 26.34
C ARG A 340 7.96 8.10 27.38
N GLU A 341 7.65 8.68 28.52
CA GLU A 341 8.56 8.71 29.66
C GLU A 341 8.00 7.87 30.80
N THR A 342 8.86 7.26 31.61
CA THR A 342 8.45 6.58 32.84
C THR A 342 9.46 6.83 33.95
N LEU A 343 9.18 6.31 35.14
CA LEU A 343 10.00 6.48 36.33
C LEU A 343 10.66 5.16 36.71
N ARG A 344 11.92 5.20 37.15
CA ARG A 344 12.60 4.00 37.69
C ARG A 344 12.56 3.94 39.21
N ARG A 345 12.60 5.10 39.88
CA ARG A 345 12.69 5.19 41.34
C ARG A 345 11.42 5.79 41.94
N ALA A 346 10.99 5.22 43.06
CA ALA A 346 9.94 5.82 43.86
C ALA A 346 10.48 7.01 44.68
N VAL A 347 9.68 8.06 44.79
CA VAL A 347 9.90 9.20 45.70
C VAL A 347 8.83 9.13 46.78
N GLU A 348 9.25 8.74 47.99
CA GLU A 348 8.32 8.48 49.10
C GLU A 348 7.67 9.76 49.64
N LYS A 349 8.36 10.90 49.57
CA LYS A 349 7.86 12.15 50.14
C LYS A 349 8.49 13.37 49.50
N HIS A 350 7.68 14.17 48.82
CA HIS A 350 8.07 15.50 48.32
C HIS A 350 7.11 16.58 48.81
N ASP A 351 7.66 17.62 49.44
CA ASP A 351 6.93 18.74 50.01
C ASP A 351 7.08 19.98 49.12
N TYR A 352 5.98 20.49 48.57
CA TYR A 352 5.98 21.74 47.81
C TYR A 352 5.03 22.75 48.43
N THR A 353 5.48 24.00 48.54
CA THR A 353 4.69 25.10 49.10
C THR A 353 4.66 26.26 48.11
N HIS A 354 3.50 26.48 47.49
CA HIS A 354 3.23 27.61 46.62
C HIS A 354 2.83 28.81 47.47
N LYS A 355 3.66 29.87 47.48
CA LYS A 355 3.37 31.15 48.12
C LYS A 355 3.64 32.28 47.14
N LYS A 356 2.61 33.01 46.74
CA LYS A 356 2.75 34.19 45.88
C LYS A 356 1.88 35.33 46.41
N GLN A 357 2.52 36.46 46.69
CA GLN A 357 1.86 37.67 47.17
C GLN A 357 2.19 38.81 46.20
N THR A 358 1.40 38.94 45.13
CA THR A 358 1.52 40.02 44.14
C THR A 358 0.27 40.88 44.21
N GLY A 359 0.28 41.98 44.97
CA GLY A 359 -0.63 43.14 44.91
C GLY A 359 -2.17 42.92 44.97
N GLY A 360 -2.67 41.70 44.91
CA GLY A 360 -4.08 41.28 44.90
C GLY A 360 -4.32 40.10 45.85
N SER A 361 -5.30 39.22 45.55
CA SER A 361 -5.55 38.03 46.38
C SER A 361 -4.30 37.15 46.49
N GLY A 362 -3.92 36.81 47.73
CA GLY A 362 -2.78 35.94 47.98
C GLY A 362 -3.02 34.54 47.43
N GLN A 363 -1.94 33.85 47.05
CA GLN A 363 -1.99 32.44 46.69
C GLN A 363 -1.16 31.63 47.69
N PHE A 364 -1.81 30.69 48.37
CA PHE A 364 -1.19 29.74 49.28
C PHE A 364 -1.72 28.33 49.02
N ALA A 365 -0.80 27.39 48.78
CA ALA A 365 -1.11 25.96 48.80
C ALA A 365 0.13 25.17 49.18
N LYS A 366 0.00 24.23 50.12
CA LYS A 366 1.06 23.26 50.43
C LYS A 366 0.54 21.86 50.13
N VAL A 367 1.30 21.10 49.34
CA VAL A 367 1.00 19.71 49.00
C VAL A 367 2.21 18.83 49.28
N GLN A 368 1.94 17.63 49.78
CA GLN A 368 2.92 16.60 50.01
C GLN A 368 2.52 15.36 49.23
N ILE A 369 3.32 15.00 48.23
CA ILE A 369 3.03 13.90 47.32
C ILE A 369 4.11 12.81 47.42
N SER A 370 3.69 11.59 47.14
CA SER A 370 4.56 10.47 46.85
C SER A 370 4.33 10.04 45.41
N VAL A 371 5.41 9.69 44.69
CA VAL A 371 5.34 9.25 43.30
C VAL A 371 6.01 7.89 43.20
N HIS A 372 5.28 6.91 42.71
CA HIS A 372 5.75 5.54 42.52
C HIS A 372 5.64 5.15 41.03
N PRO A 373 6.61 4.41 40.48
CA PRO A 373 6.43 3.78 39.19
C PRO A 373 5.46 2.60 39.29
N LEU A 374 4.59 2.46 38.30
CA LEU A 374 3.77 1.27 38.11
C LEU A 374 4.53 0.25 37.23
N PRO A 375 4.23 -1.05 37.37
CA PRO A 375 4.75 -2.07 36.45
C PRO A 375 4.39 -1.75 34.99
N ALA A 376 5.26 -2.12 34.06
CA ALA A 376 5.08 -1.85 32.62
C ALA A 376 3.77 -2.45 32.05
N ASP A 377 3.29 -3.55 32.62
CA ASP A 377 2.07 -4.27 32.21
C ASP A 377 0.79 -3.76 32.89
N SER A 378 0.85 -2.64 33.60
CA SER A 378 -0.34 -2.08 34.27
C SER A 378 -1.36 -1.61 33.23
N PRO A 379 -2.64 -2.04 33.30
CA PRO A 379 -3.69 -1.58 32.38
C PRO A 379 -4.05 -0.10 32.58
N ILE A 380 -3.56 0.51 33.66
CA ILE A 380 -3.80 1.91 34.02
C ILE A 380 -2.49 2.66 33.91
N ALA A 381 -2.43 3.64 33.00
CA ALA A 381 -1.26 4.49 32.77
C ALA A 381 -1.00 5.50 33.91
N TYR A 382 -2.04 5.89 34.65
CA TYR A 382 -1.95 6.81 35.78
C TYR A 382 -2.94 6.44 36.89
N GLU A 383 -2.45 6.30 38.12
CA GLU A 383 -3.26 6.02 39.30
C GLU A 383 -3.06 7.13 40.36
N PHE A 384 -4.16 7.75 40.80
CA PHE A 384 -4.15 8.73 41.88
C PHE A 384 -4.78 8.15 43.15
N ASP A 385 -4.03 8.12 44.25
CA ASP A 385 -4.51 7.70 45.57
C ASP A 385 -4.47 8.86 46.57
N ASN A 386 -5.49 8.95 47.41
CA ASN A 386 -5.64 10.01 48.40
C ASN A 386 -5.61 9.44 49.82
N LYS A 387 -4.55 9.75 50.57
CA LYS A 387 -4.36 9.36 51.97
C LYS A 387 -4.50 10.52 52.96
N VAL A 388 -4.97 11.68 52.51
CA VAL A 388 -5.14 12.86 53.37
C VAL A 388 -6.24 12.60 54.40
N THR A 389 -5.89 12.74 55.68
CA THR A 389 -6.80 12.57 56.81
C THR A 389 -6.91 13.87 57.62
N GLY A 390 -8.06 14.12 58.25
CA GLY A 390 -8.22 15.24 59.19
C GLY A 390 -8.49 16.63 58.59
N GLY A 391 -8.94 16.73 57.33
CA GLY A 391 -9.40 18.01 56.74
C GLY A 391 -8.30 19.04 56.46
N ARG A 392 -7.02 18.62 56.47
CA ARG A 392 -5.85 19.46 56.16
C ARG A 392 -5.82 20.01 54.74
N ILE A 393 -6.56 19.39 53.84
CA ILE A 393 -6.94 19.92 52.54
C ILE A 393 -8.45 19.71 52.45
N PRO A 394 -9.25 20.76 52.22
CA PRO A 394 -10.66 20.63 51.91
C PRO A 394 -10.87 19.66 50.74
N ARG A 395 -11.89 18.78 50.84
CA ARG A 395 -12.15 17.76 49.81
C ARG A 395 -12.38 18.34 48.41
N GLU A 396 -12.82 19.59 48.35
CA GLU A 396 -13.06 20.36 47.12
C GLU A 396 -11.76 20.65 46.35
N TYR A 397 -10.60 20.76 47.02
CA TYR A 397 -9.33 21.07 46.37
C TYR A 397 -8.51 19.84 45.96
N ILE A 398 -8.91 18.64 46.40
CA ILE A 398 -8.21 17.39 46.07
C ILE A 398 -8.26 17.08 44.56
N PRO A 399 -9.41 17.20 43.87
CA PRO A 399 -9.47 17.07 42.41
C PRO A 399 -8.61 18.10 41.68
N SER A 400 -8.42 19.30 42.23
CA SER A 400 -7.56 20.33 41.62
C SER A 400 -6.08 19.93 41.68
N VAL A 401 -5.65 19.25 42.74
CA VAL A 401 -4.28 18.69 42.86
C VAL A 401 -4.08 17.56 41.84
N ASP A 402 -5.06 16.66 41.70
CA ASP A 402 -5.03 15.60 40.69
C ASP A 402 -4.96 16.18 39.27
N ALA A 403 -5.81 17.15 38.94
CA ALA A 403 -5.77 17.86 37.66
C ALA A 403 -4.41 18.54 37.41
N GLY A 404 -3.76 19.06 38.46
CA GLY A 404 -2.39 19.59 38.36
C GLY A 404 -1.35 18.52 38.08
N CYS A 405 -1.49 17.32 38.66
CA CYS A 405 -0.61 16.18 38.39
C CYS A 405 -0.83 15.64 36.98
N GLN A 406 -2.08 15.53 36.52
CA GLN A 406 -2.43 15.11 35.16
C GLN A 406 -1.88 16.06 34.09
N ASP A 407 -1.97 17.38 34.31
CA ASP A 407 -1.32 18.37 33.44
C ASP A 407 0.20 18.15 33.39
N GLY A 408 0.80 17.74 34.52
CA GLY A 408 2.22 17.39 34.61
C GLY A 408 2.61 16.12 33.84
N LEU A 409 1.71 15.15 33.68
CA LEU A 409 1.95 13.94 32.90
C LEU A 409 2.11 14.21 31.41
N SER A 410 1.45 15.26 30.89
CA SER A 410 1.49 15.59 29.46
C SER A 410 2.88 16.01 28.96
N SER A 411 3.75 16.50 29.87
CA SER A 411 5.06 17.03 29.53
C SER A 411 6.13 16.50 30.49
N GLY A 412 6.83 15.46 30.04
CA GLY A 412 7.89 14.83 30.81
C GLY A 412 9.18 15.65 30.92
N PRO A 413 9.98 15.42 31.98
CA PRO A 413 11.16 16.22 32.27
C PRO A 413 12.36 15.96 31.34
N LEU A 414 12.42 14.83 30.62
CA LEU A 414 13.57 14.51 29.76
C LEU A 414 13.49 15.25 28.43
N ALA A 415 12.50 14.88 27.63
CA ALA A 415 12.30 15.32 26.25
C ALA A 415 10.88 15.85 25.99
N GLY A 416 10.08 16.04 27.05
CA GLY A 416 8.74 16.61 26.94
C GLY A 416 7.68 15.61 26.46
N TYR A 417 8.00 14.31 26.42
CA TYR A 417 7.03 13.28 26.06
C TYR A 417 6.10 12.95 27.24
N PRO A 418 4.89 12.44 26.99
CA PRO A 418 3.96 12.14 28.06
C PRO A 418 4.47 10.99 28.96
N LEU A 419 4.28 11.14 30.28
CA LEU A 419 4.59 10.11 31.26
C LEU A 419 3.51 9.03 31.31
N VAL A 420 3.97 7.78 31.40
CA VAL A 420 3.13 6.59 31.58
C VAL A 420 3.63 5.74 32.73
N ASN A 421 2.73 4.93 33.29
CA ASN A 421 2.97 4.02 34.41
C ASN A 421 3.40 4.77 35.68
N VAL A 422 2.62 5.78 36.08
CA VAL A 422 2.89 6.58 37.27
C VAL A 422 1.74 6.51 38.27
N LYS A 423 2.06 6.20 39.52
CA LYS A 423 1.14 6.30 40.66
C LYS A 423 1.50 7.49 41.52
N VAL A 424 0.55 8.39 41.73
CA VAL A 424 0.69 9.55 42.63
C VAL A 424 -0.17 9.33 43.86
N THR A 425 0.43 9.46 45.04
CA THR A 425 -0.29 9.39 46.32
C THR A 425 -0.19 10.73 47.04
N LEU A 426 -1.33 11.34 47.33
CA LEU A 426 -1.40 12.55 48.14
C LEU A 426 -1.35 12.17 49.63
N LEU A 427 -0.25 12.52 50.31
CA LEU A 427 0.00 12.14 51.69
C LEU A 427 -0.55 13.17 52.68
N ASP A 428 -0.20 14.44 52.49
CA ASP A 428 -0.56 15.52 53.40
C ASP A 428 -0.58 16.89 52.68
N GLY A 429 -1.03 17.94 53.36
CA GLY A 429 -0.94 19.30 52.86
C GLY A 429 -1.35 20.35 53.88
N ALA A 430 -1.38 21.60 53.44
CA ALA A 430 -1.91 22.70 54.24
C ALA A 430 -2.57 23.76 53.35
N TYR A 431 -3.64 24.34 53.86
CA TYR A 431 -4.37 25.44 53.24
C TYR A 431 -4.39 26.67 54.18
N HIS A 432 -4.73 27.82 53.62
CA HIS A 432 -4.94 29.08 54.34
C HIS A 432 -6.34 29.60 53.99
N ASP A 433 -7.14 30.00 54.97
CA ASP A 433 -8.57 30.28 54.79
C ASP A 433 -8.87 31.40 53.76
N VAL A 434 -7.95 32.34 53.58
CA VAL A 434 -8.15 33.53 52.73
C VAL A 434 -7.37 33.45 51.41
N ASP A 435 -6.22 32.77 51.40
CA ASP A 435 -5.27 32.80 50.28
C ASP A 435 -5.24 31.47 49.50
N SER A 436 -5.94 30.44 49.95
CA SER A 436 -6.06 29.18 49.21
C SER A 436 -7.20 29.22 48.21
N SER A 437 -6.92 28.71 47.02
CA SER A 437 -7.88 28.56 45.92
C SER A 437 -7.61 27.28 45.14
N GLU A 438 -8.60 26.79 44.39
CA GLU A 438 -8.46 25.64 43.49
C GLU A 438 -7.26 25.81 42.54
N LEU A 439 -7.08 27.01 42.00
CA LEU A 439 -5.98 27.33 41.10
C LEU A 439 -4.62 27.28 41.81
N ALA A 440 -4.53 27.70 43.07
CA ALA A 440 -3.31 27.59 43.86
C ALA A 440 -2.92 26.12 44.12
N PHE A 441 -3.89 25.26 44.44
CA PHE A 441 -3.67 23.82 44.63
C PHE A 441 -3.32 23.10 43.31
N LYS A 442 -3.92 23.51 42.19
CA LYS A 442 -3.57 23.00 40.86
C LYS A 442 -2.11 23.32 40.49
N ILE A 443 -1.68 24.57 40.69
CA ILE A 443 -0.29 24.98 40.44
C ILE A 443 0.67 24.27 41.40
N ALA A 444 0.30 24.15 42.68
CA ALA A 444 1.11 23.44 43.66
C ALA A 444 1.27 21.95 43.30
N GLY A 445 0.20 21.28 42.88
CA GLY A 445 0.24 19.89 42.39
C GLY A 445 1.15 19.72 41.17
N LEU A 446 1.03 20.61 40.18
CA LEU A 446 1.88 20.59 38.98
C LEU A 446 3.36 20.74 39.30
N GLN A 447 3.73 21.70 40.16
CA GLN A 447 5.13 21.95 40.51
C GLN A 447 5.70 20.85 41.41
N ALA A 448 4.92 20.39 42.39
CA ALA A 448 5.29 19.25 43.23
C ALA A 448 5.57 18.02 42.39
N PHE A 449 4.69 17.72 41.43
CA PHE A 449 4.86 16.60 40.51
C PHE A 449 6.12 16.75 39.65
N LYS A 450 6.34 17.92 39.03
CA LYS A 450 7.53 18.16 38.20
C LYS A 450 8.84 18.01 38.96
N GLU A 451 8.91 18.48 40.21
CA GLU A 451 10.09 18.32 41.06
C GLU A 451 10.29 16.86 41.50
N ALA A 452 9.20 16.17 41.90
CA ALA A 452 9.24 14.77 42.30
C ALA A 452 9.70 13.85 41.15
N VAL A 453 9.17 14.04 39.94
CA VAL A 453 9.52 13.24 38.75
C VAL A 453 10.99 13.43 38.36
N ARG A 454 11.57 14.63 38.53
CA ARG A 454 13.01 14.87 38.29
C ARG A 454 13.92 14.10 39.24
N MET A 455 13.46 13.84 40.47
CA MET A 455 14.21 13.07 41.46
C MET A 455 14.00 11.55 41.33
N ALA A 456 13.03 11.12 40.52
CA ALA A 456 12.59 9.75 40.35
C ALA A 456 13.35 8.95 39.27
N ASP A 457 14.50 9.45 38.79
CA ASP A 457 15.32 8.86 37.71
C ASP A 457 14.47 8.51 36.47
N PRO A 458 13.97 9.52 35.73
CA PRO A 458 13.09 9.29 34.59
C PRO A 458 13.83 8.55 33.46
N ALA A 459 13.09 7.72 32.73
CA ALA A 459 13.57 6.93 31.60
C ALA A 459 12.69 7.14 30.37
N LEU A 460 13.29 7.04 29.18
CA LEU A 460 12.59 7.12 27.91
C LEU A 460 12.13 5.73 27.47
N LEU A 461 10.90 5.62 27.00
CA LEU A 461 10.28 4.42 26.46
C LEU A 461 10.05 4.56 24.95
N GLU A 462 10.34 3.51 24.20
CA GLU A 462 10.01 3.37 22.77
C GLU A 462 8.96 2.28 22.56
N PRO A 463 8.09 2.43 21.54
CA PRO A 463 7.12 1.40 21.19
C PRO A 463 7.82 0.21 20.52
N ILE A 464 7.50 -0.99 21.02
CA ILE A 464 7.92 -2.27 20.49
C ILE A 464 6.77 -2.86 19.67
N MET A 465 7.12 -3.35 18.49
CA MET A 465 6.21 -3.97 17.54
C MET A 465 6.38 -5.48 17.57
N SER A 466 5.27 -6.21 17.66
CA SER A 466 5.24 -7.63 17.33
C SER A 466 5.24 -7.78 15.82
N VAL A 467 6.34 -8.27 15.27
CA VAL A 467 6.60 -8.45 13.84
C VAL A 467 6.52 -9.93 13.50
N GLU A 468 5.73 -10.25 12.47
CA GLU A 468 5.67 -11.59 11.88
C GLU A 468 6.16 -11.53 10.44
N VAL A 469 7.20 -12.31 10.10
CA VAL A 469 7.79 -12.37 8.76
C VAL A 469 7.61 -13.76 8.17
N ILE A 470 7.04 -13.85 6.97
CA ILE A 470 6.84 -15.10 6.23
C ILE A 470 7.85 -15.12 5.09
N THR A 471 8.74 -16.11 5.08
CA THR A 471 9.83 -16.21 4.09
C THR A 471 10.08 -17.66 3.68
N PRO A 472 10.56 -17.93 2.45
CA PRO A 472 11.10 -19.23 2.08
C PRO A 472 12.30 -19.62 2.96
N GLU A 473 12.52 -20.92 3.14
CA GLU A 473 13.60 -21.46 3.98
C GLU A 473 14.99 -20.99 3.56
N ASP A 474 15.21 -20.82 2.25
CA ASP A 474 16.47 -20.34 1.66
C ASP A 474 16.95 -18.99 2.21
N PHE A 475 16.01 -18.10 2.57
CA PHE A 475 16.31 -16.73 3.02
C PHE A 475 16.13 -16.53 4.53
N MET A 476 15.83 -17.60 5.28
CA MET A 476 15.55 -17.52 6.71
C MET A 476 16.74 -16.92 7.50
N GLY A 477 17.97 -17.31 7.14
CA GLY A 477 19.18 -16.81 7.79
C GLY A 477 19.37 -15.30 7.63
N ASP A 478 19.08 -14.77 6.44
CA ASP A 478 19.20 -13.34 6.15
C ASP A 478 18.15 -12.51 6.89
N VAL A 479 16.91 -13.02 7.01
CA VAL A 479 15.83 -12.38 7.77
C VAL A 479 16.17 -12.32 9.26
N ILE A 480 16.65 -13.42 9.82
CA ILE A 480 17.08 -13.50 11.23
C ILE A 480 18.24 -12.53 11.49
N GLY A 481 19.20 -12.45 10.58
CA GLY A 481 20.31 -11.50 10.67
C GLY A 481 19.86 -10.05 10.67
N ASP A 482 18.87 -9.69 9.84
CA ASP A 482 18.34 -8.32 9.76
C ASP A 482 17.49 -7.95 10.98
N ILE A 483 16.66 -8.85 11.49
CA ILE A 483 15.90 -8.62 12.73
C ILE A 483 16.85 -8.38 13.91
N ASN A 484 17.92 -9.18 14.03
CA ASN A 484 18.90 -9.01 15.10
C ASN A 484 19.71 -7.70 14.96
N SER A 485 20.06 -7.28 13.74
CA SER A 485 20.77 -6.00 13.54
C SER A 485 19.92 -4.80 13.94
N ARG A 486 18.58 -4.92 13.84
CA ARG A 486 17.56 -3.93 14.24
C ARG A 486 17.15 -4.01 15.70
N ARG A 487 17.97 -4.62 16.56
CA ARG A 487 17.66 -4.81 18.00
C ARG A 487 16.40 -5.62 18.26
N GLY A 488 15.98 -6.43 17.27
CA GLY A 488 14.84 -7.32 17.39
C GLY A 488 15.14 -8.55 18.24
N GLN A 489 14.16 -8.98 19.02
CA GLN A 489 14.20 -10.22 19.79
C GLN A 489 13.31 -11.27 19.15
N ILE A 490 13.88 -12.40 18.73
CA ILE A 490 13.11 -13.48 18.12
C ILE A 490 12.37 -14.25 19.21
N LEU A 491 11.06 -14.40 19.06
CA LEU A 491 10.19 -15.13 19.98
C LEU A 491 10.05 -16.59 19.55
N SER A 492 9.65 -16.81 18.30
CA SER A 492 9.41 -18.16 17.76
C SER A 492 9.67 -18.24 16.27
N MET A 493 9.90 -19.46 15.81
CA MET A 493 10.03 -19.82 14.41
C MET A 493 9.09 -20.98 14.14
N ASP A 494 8.03 -20.71 13.38
CA ASP A 494 6.98 -21.66 13.03
C ASP A 494 7.09 -22.06 11.55
N GLU A 495 6.50 -23.19 11.17
CA GLU A 495 6.37 -23.61 9.77
C GLU A 495 4.92 -23.54 9.33
N ARG A 496 4.65 -22.91 8.19
CA ARG A 496 3.30 -22.79 7.64
C ARG A 496 3.33 -23.04 6.14
N ALA A 497 2.73 -24.16 5.71
CA ALA A 497 2.53 -24.49 4.29
C ALA A 497 3.82 -24.40 3.43
N GLY A 498 4.95 -24.89 3.95
CA GLY A 498 6.25 -24.85 3.24
C GLY A 498 6.99 -23.51 3.29
N ALA A 499 6.43 -22.50 3.97
CA ALA A 499 7.11 -21.25 4.32
C ALA A 499 7.48 -21.22 5.81
N ARG A 500 8.56 -20.52 6.16
CA ARG A 500 8.97 -20.27 7.54
C ARG A 500 8.36 -18.96 8.02
N VAL A 501 7.81 -18.97 9.22
CA VAL A 501 7.22 -17.80 9.89
C VAL A 501 8.10 -17.44 11.08
N VAL A 502 8.69 -16.24 11.06
CA VAL A 502 9.54 -15.72 12.13
C VAL A 502 8.77 -14.66 12.90
N LYS A 503 8.55 -14.88 14.19
CA LYS A 503 7.93 -13.90 15.10
C LYS A 503 9.00 -13.23 15.95
N ALA A 504 8.99 -11.90 15.98
CA ALA A 504 9.98 -11.12 16.73
C ALA A 504 9.37 -9.85 17.32
N LEU A 505 9.96 -9.36 18.41
CA LEU A 505 9.69 -8.05 18.98
C LEU A 505 10.77 -7.08 18.51
N VAL A 506 10.39 -6.02 17.78
CA VAL A 506 11.34 -5.06 17.20
C VAL A 506 10.90 -3.63 17.53
N PRO A 507 11.82 -2.73 17.94
CA PRO A 507 11.49 -1.32 18.11
C PRO A 507 10.97 -0.67 16.83
N LEU A 508 9.88 0.09 16.90
CA LEU A 508 9.30 0.77 15.73
C LEU A 508 10.31 1.72 15.07
N SER A 509 11.19 2.32 15.87
CA SER A 509 12.27 3.21 15.43
C SER A 509 13.23 2.57 14.41
N GLU A 510 13.43 1.25 14.50
CA GLU A 510 14.33 0.48 13.63
C GLU A 510 13.61 -0.17 12.44
N MET A 511 12.27 -0.12 12.42
CA MET A 511 11.43 -0.73 11.36
C MET A 511 11.21 0.19 10.16
N PHE A 512 11.66 1.45 10.22
CA PHE A 512 11.55 2.36 9.09
C PHE A 512 12.37 1.86 7.89
N GLY A 513 11.70 1.67 6.75
CA GLY A 513 12.32 1.15 5.52
C GLY A 513 12.51 -0.37 5.50
N TYR A 514 12.02 -1.10 6.52
CA TYR A 514 12.22 -2.55 6.64
C TYR A 514 11.79 -3.34 5.39
N VAL A 515 10.73 -2.89 4.72
CA VAL A 515 10.21 -3.58 3.53
C VAL A 515 11.19 -3.54 2.37
N GLY A 516 11.88 -2.40 2.17
CA GLY A 516 12.88 -2.27 1.12
C GLY A 516 14.03 -3.26 1.34
N ASP A 517 14.54 -3.30 2.58
CA ASP A 517 15.64 -4.18 2.96
C ASP A 517 15.23 -5.66 2.92
N LEU A 518 14.04 -5.99 3.44
CA LEU A 518 13.47 -7.35 3.39
C LEU A 518 13.31 -7.81 1.93
N ARG A 519 12.77 -6.96 1.06
CA ARG A 519 12.58 -7.27 -0.36
C ARG A 519 13.91 -7.49 -1.07
N SER A 520 14.92 -6.68 -0.78
CA SER A 520 16.26 -6.82 -1.34
C SER A 520 16.91 -8.15 -0.94
N ARG A 521 16.86 -8.50 0.35
CA ARG A 521 17.45 -9.74 0.89
C ARG A 521 16.72 -11.00 0.43
N THR A 522 15.40 -10.93 0.27
CA THR A 522 14.56 -12.10 -0.04
C THR A 522 14.14 -12.17 -1.51
N GLN A 523 14.71 -11.31 -2.37
CA GLN A 523 14.32 -11.16 -3.78
C GLN A 523 12.80 -10.89 -3.94
N GLY A 524 12.20 -10.26 -2.94
CA GLY A 524 10.78 -9.94 -2.85
C GLY A 524 9.83 -11.12 -2.66
N ARG A 525 10.33 -12.25 -2.16
CA ARG A 525 9.53 -13.44 -1.87
C ARG A 525 9.02 -13.51 -0.43
N ALA A 526 9.47 -12.61 0.45
CA ALA A 526 9.00 -12.53 1.82
C ALA A 526 7.91 -11.46 2.01
N SER A 527 7.02 -11.70 2.96
CA SER A 527 6.04 -10.75 3.45
C SER A 527 6.21 -10.55 4.95
N TYR A 528 5.73 -9.42 5.48
CA TYR A 528 5.72 -9.19 6.92
C TYR A 528 4.44 -8.48 7.35
N SER A 529 4.12 -8.60 8.63
CA SER A 529 3.10 -7.82 9.32
C SER A 529 3.66 -7.33 10.64
N MET A 530 3.15 -6.20 11.15
CA MET A 530 3.54 -5.66 12.45
C MET A 530 2.34 -5.11 13.20
N GLN A 531 2.31 -5.29 14.51
CA GLN A 531 1.30 -4.75 15.42
C GLN A 531 1.97 -4.19 16.67
N PHE A 532 1.36 -3.18 17.29
CA PHE A 532 1.87 -2.66 18.56
C PHE A 532 1.73 -3.73 19.64
N ASP A 533 2.81 -3.97 20.40
CA ASP A 533 2.83 -4.92 21.51
C ASP A 533 2.90 -4.18 22.85
N SER A 534 3.98 -3.44 23.07
CA SER A 534 4.29 -2.82 24.37
C SER A 534 5.23 -1.63 24.23
N TYR A 535 5.45 -0.90 25.32
CA TYR A 535 6.52 0.10 25.44
C TYR A 535 7.69 -0.50 26.22
N ALA A 536 8.90 -0.38 25.68
CA ALA A 536 10.12 -0.82 26.35
C ALA A 536 11.11 0.33 26.52
N GLU A 537 12.01 0.16 27.48
CA GLU A 537 13.01 1.17 27.78
C GLU A 537 14.06 1.31 26.67
N VAL A 538 14.31 2.56 26.28
CA VAL A 538 15.29 2.90 25.25
C VAL A 538 16.72 2.68 25.80
N PRO A 539 17.60 2.01 25.04
CA PRO A 539 19.01 1.89 25.41
C PRO A 539 19.67 3.25 25.64
N ALA A 540 20.58 3.31 26.63
CA ALA A 540 21.18 4.57 27.08
C ALA A 540 21.90 5.38 25.98
N ASN A 541 22.42 4.73 24.94
CA ASN A 541 23.06 5.40 23.80
C ASN A 541 22.02 6.16 22.95
N VAL A 542 20.93 5.49 22.58
CA VAL A 542 19.85 6.07 21.75
C VAL A 542 19.08 7.13 22.53
N SER A 543 18.88 6.92 23.84
CA SER A 543 18.20 7.88 24.71
C SER A 543 18.92 9.24 24.74
N LYS A 544 20.26 9.26 24.81
CA LYS A 544 21.03 10.51 24.81
C LYS A 544 20.89 11.28 23.51
N ASP A 545 20.93 10.58 22.37
CA ASP A 545 20.81 11.21 21.05
C ASP A 545 19.42 11.83 20.85
N ILE A 546 18.36 11.14 21.31
CA ILE A 546 16.99 11.67 21.25
C ILE A 546 16.86 12.91 22.14
N ILE A 547 17.39 12.85 23.37
CA ILE A 547 17.33 13.98 24.31
C ILE A 547 18.09 15.21 23.76
N ALA A 548 19.27 15.01 23.16
CA ALA A 548 20.04 16.08 22.53
C ALA A 548 19.27 16.72 21.36
N LYS A 549 18.70 15.88 20.48
CA LYS A 549 17.94 16.33 19.31
C LYS A 549 16.71 17.16 19.67
N VAL A 550 16.01 16.80 20.75
CA VAL A 550 14.82 17.54 21.21
C VAL A 550 15.20 18.82 21.97
N ARG A 551 16.32 18.82 22.70
CA ARG A 551 16.84 20.01 23.39
C ARG A 551 17.57 20.99 22.48
N GLY A 552 17.90 20.59 21.26
CA GLY A 552 18.59 21.42 20.26
C GLY A 552 20.10 21.55 20.50
N GLU A 553 20.71 20.55 21.18
CA GLU A 553 22.16 20.45 21.41
C GLU A 553 22.88 19.58 20.39
#